data_AF-A0A382DER2-F1
#
_entry.id   AF-A0A382DER2-F1
#
_cell.length_a   1.000
_cell.length_b   1.000
_cell.length_c   1.000
_cell.angle_alpha   90.00
_cell.angle_beta   90.00
_cell.angle_gamma   90.00
#
_symmetry.space_group_name_H-M   'P 1'
#
loop_
_entity.id
_entity.type
_entity.pdbx_description
1 polymer ?
#
loop_
_entity_poly.entity_id
_entity_poly.type
_entity_poly.pdbx_seq_one_letter_code
_entity_poly.pdbx_strand_id
1 'polypeptide(L)' 'VSDYTNFPEIMDGRVKTINPMVGGGILGLRDQHANDAENNDIKWIDLVVCNLYPFSETISREDCTDALA' A
#
# COMPACT_ATOMS: atom_id res chain seq x y z
N VAL A 1 -8.85 3.32 -4.34
CA VAL A 1 -7.85 2.33 -4.81
C VAL A 1 -8.49 1.12 -5.45
N SER A 2 -9.66 0.69 -4.96
CA SER A 2 -10.41 -0.45 -5.53
C SER A 2 -10.73 -0.34 -7.02
N ASP A 3 -10.97 0.86 -7.57
CA ASP A 3 -11.14 1.04 -9.04
C ASP A 3 -9.87 0.74 -9.84
N TYR A 4 -8.70 0.95 -9.23
CA TYR A 4 -7.41 0.66 -9.84
C TYR A 4 -7.00 -0.81 -9.67
N THR A 5 -7.27 -1.38 -8.49
CA THR A 5 -6.85 -2.75 -8.15
C THR A 5 -7.89 -3.82 -8.49
N ASN A 6 -9.13 -3.41 -8.82
CA ASN A 6 -10.31 -4.28 -8.93
C ASN A 6 -10.52 -5.20 -7.72
N PHE A 7 -10.05 -4.77 -6.54
CA PHE A 7 -10.12 -5.53 -5.29
C PHE A 7 -10.75 -4.67 -4.17
N PRO A 8 -11.73 -5.19 -3.42
CA PRO A 8 -12.38 -4.43 -2.36
C PRO A 8 -11.41 -4.20 -1.19
N GLU A 9 -11.64 -3.12 -0.46
CA GLU A 9 -11.00 -2.92 0.84
C GLU A 9 -11.55 -3.95 1.85
N ILE A 10 -10.66 -4.68 2.52
CA ILE A 10 -11.04 -5.69 3.52
C ILE A 10 -10.26 -5.50 4.82
N MET A 11 -10.70 -6.19 5.88
CA MET A 11 -10.08 -6.18 7.21
C MET A 11 -9.96 -4.74 7.77
N ASP A 12 -11.06 -3.99 7.74
CA ASP A 12 -11.15 -2.62 8.27
C ASP A 12 -10.06 -1.69 7.73
N GLY A 13 -9.80 -1.78 6.42
CA GLY A 13 -8.83 -0.94 5.74
C GLY A 13 -7.38 -1.37 5.86
N ARG A 14 -7.10 -2.51 6.50
CA ARG A 14 -5.76 -3.10 6.57
C ARG A 14 -5.28 -3.58 5.19
N VAL A 15 -6.19 -4.07 4.35
CA VAL A 15 -5.85 -4.57 3.02
C VAL A 15 -6.64 -3.79 1.97
N LYS A 16 -6.02 -2.71 1.50
CA LYS A 16 -6.53 -1.88 0.39
C LYS A 16 -5.49 -1.64 -0.71
N THR A 17 -4.20 -1.64 -0.37
CA THR A 17 -3.08 -1.37 -1.29
C THR A 17 -2.11 -2.54 -1.46
N ILE A 18 -2.27 -3.64 -0.70
CA ILE A 18 -1.48 -4.86 -0.86
C ILE A 18 -1.98 -5.62 -2.10
N ASN A 19 -1.57 -5.15 -3.27
CA ASN A 19 -2.02 -5.65 -4.57
C ASN A 19 -0.88 -5.57 -5.60
N PRO A 20 -0.74 -6.56 -6.51
CA PRO A 20 0.31 -6.57 -7.53
C PRO A 20 0.33 -5.34 -8.45
N MET A 21 -0.83 -4.74 -8.75
CA MET A 21 -0.90 -3.54 -9.60
C MET A 21 -0.27 -2.31 -8.94
N VAL A 22 -0.32 -2.24 -7.61
CA VAL A 22 0.32 -1.16 -6.83
C VAL A 22 1.79 -1.50 -6.60
N GLY A 23 2.07 -2.71 -6.11
CA GLY A 23 3.43 -3.15 -5.80
C GLY A 23 4.33 -3.19 -7.04
N GLY A 24 3.85 -3.77 -8.14
CA GLY A 24 4.58 -3.86 -9.41
C GLY A 24 4.84 -2.48 -10.04
N GLY A 25 3.88 -1.56 -9.93
CA GLY A 25 4.04 -0.19 -10.43
C GLY A 25 5.11 0.61 -9.67
N ILE A 26 5.33 0.31 -8.39
CA ILE A 26 6.35 0.96 -7.53
C ILE A 26 7.70 0.25 -7.62
N LEU A 27 7.71 -1.09 -7.63
CA LEU A 27 8.92 -1.89 -7.44
C LEU A 27 9.56 -2.35 -8.76
N GLY A 28 8.81 -2.38 -9.87
CA GLY A 28 9.32 -2.89 -11.13
C GLY A 28 10.41 -1.99 -11.73
N LEU A 29 11.52 -2.62 -12.16
CA LEU A 29 12.61 -1.96 -12.86
C LEU A 29 12.23 -1.79 -14.33
N ARG A 30 12.11 -0.55 -14.80
CA ARG A 30 11.53 -0.25 -16.13
C ARG A 30 12.36 -0.77 -17.30
N ASP A 31 13.66 -0.89 -17.11
CA ASP A 31 14.63 -1.40 -18.08
C ASP A 31 14.64 -2.93 -18.17
N GLN A 32 14.17 -3.63 -17.13
CA GLN A 32 14.25 -5.10 -17.04
C GLN A 32 12.87 -5.78 -17.05
N HIS A 33 11.85 -5.14 -16.47
CA HIS A 33 10.53 -5.74 -16.22
C HIS A 33 9.42 -5.15 -17.11
N ALA A 34 9.76 -4.50 -18.22
CA ALA A 34 8.76 -3.91 -19.13
C ALA A 34 7.75 -4.95 -19.65
N ASN A 35 8.23 -6.11 -20.06
CA ASN A 35 7.38 -7.20 -20.53
C ASN A 35 6.46 -7.74 -19.44
N ASP A 36 6.95 -7.89 -18.20
CA ASP A 36 6.13 -8.36 -17.08
C ASP A 36 5.04 -7.36 -16.74
N ALA A 37 5.35 -6.07 -16.79
CA ALA A 37 4.38 -5.01 -16.55
C ALA A 37 3.30 -4.99 -17.64
N GLU A 38 3.68 -5.10 -18.91
CA GLU A 38 2.75 -5.17 -20.04
C GLU A 38 1.86 -6.42 -19.98
N ASN A 39 2.44 -7.60 -19.76
CA ASN A 39 1.71 -8.86 -19.72
C ASN A 39 0.69 -8.97 -18.57
N ASN A 40 0.83 -8.15 -17.53
CA ASN A 40 -0.02 -8.16 -16.36
C ASN A 40 -0.81 -6.84 -16.19
N ASP A 41 -0.85 -5.97 -17.20
CA ASP A 41 -1.54 -4.67 -17.15
C ASP A 41 -1.10 -3.74 -15.99
N ILE A 42 0.15 -3.89 -15.54
CA ILE A 42 0.72 -3.10 -14.45
C ILE A 42 1.19 -1.76 -15.00
N LYS A 43 0.61 -0.67 -14.48
CA LYS A 43 1.03 0.69 -14.80
C LYS A 43 2.15 1.14 -13.88
N TRP A 44 3.10 1.89 -14.43
CA TRP A 44 4.17 2.48 -13.66
C TRP A 44 3.67 3.58 -12.72
N ILE A 45 4.24 3.64 -11.52
CA ILE A 45 3.97 4.70 -10.54
C ILE A 45 5.23 5.57 -10.46
N ASP A 46 5.13 6.81 -10.94
CA ASP A 46 6.26 7.76 -10.98
C ASP A 46 6.45 8.50 -9.65
N LEU A 47 5.39 8.62 -8.83
CA LEU A 47 5.40 9.35 -7.57
C LEU A 47 4.57 8.63 -6.51
N VAL A 48 5.15 8.46 -5.33
CA VAL A 48 4.45 7.96 -4.14
C VAL A 48 4.43 9.06 -3.08
N VAL A 49 3.23 9.54 -2.74
CA VAL A 49 3.02 10.44 -1.60
C VAL A 49 2.31 9.64 -0.52
N CYS A 50 3.01 9.36 0.57
CA CYS A 50 2.50 8.56 1.68
C CYS A 50 2.90 9.23 3.00
N ASN A 51 1.94 9.37 3.91
CA ASN A 51 2.18 9.70 5.30
C ASN A 51 1.62 8.59 6.19
N LEU A 52 2.20 8.44 7.37
CA LEU A 52 1.81 7.42 8.33
C LEU A 52 0.92 8.04 9.40
N TYR A 53 0.04 7.22 9.99
CA TYR A 53 -0.65 7.63 11.20
C TYR A 53 0.38 7.95 12.29
N PRO A 54 0.16 9.00 13.10
CA PRO A 54 1.11 9.45 14.10
C PRO A 54 1.10 8.48 15.30
N PHE A 55 1.77 7.34 15.12
CA PHE A 55 1.78 6.28 16.12
C PHE A 55 2.37 6.76 17.45
N SER A 56 3.44 7.55 17.39
CA SER A 56 4.07 8.16 18.58
C SER A 56 3.09 9.02 19.39
N GLU A 57 2.26 9.83 18.72
CA GLU A 57 1.24 10.64 19.39
C GLU A 57 0.15 9.75 19.98
N THR A 58 -0.23 8.70 19.25
CA THR A 58 -1.27 7.75 19.69
C THR A 58 -0.89 7.07 21.01
N ILE A 59 0.35 6.60 21.13
CA ILE A 59 0.84 5.93 22.36
C ILE A 59 1.15 6.90 23.50
N SER A 60 1.28 8.20 23.22
CA SER A 60 1.54 9.22 24.24
C SER A 60 0.27 9.70 24.95
N ARG A 61 -0.91 9.25 24.51
CA ARG A 61 -2.19 9.66 25.11
C ARG A 61 -2.36 9.03 26.49
N GLU A 62 -2.86 9.80 27.45
CA GLU A 62 -3.10 9.32 28.82
C GLU A 62 -4.07 8.13 28.89
N ASP A 63 -4.97 8.00 27.91
CA ASP A 63 -5.93 6.90 27.79
C ASP A 63 -5.41 5.68 27.02
N CYS A 64 -4.15 5.71 26.57
CA CYS A 64 -3.50 4.57 25.92
C CYS A 64 -3.02 3.56 26.98
N THR A 65 -3.69 2.41 27.05
CA THR A 65 -3.29 1.31 27.94
C THR A 65 -2.27 0.40 27.26
N ASP A 66 -1.27 -0.06 28.01
CA ASP A 66 -0.40 -1.15 27.54
C ASP A 66 -1.25 -2.38 27.21
N ALA A 67 -1.09 -2.94 26.02
CA ALA A 67 -1.68 -4.22 25.69
C ALA A 67 -1.05 -5.26 26.61
N LEU A 68 -1.82 -5.76 27.59
CA LEU A 68 -1.40 -6.83 28.50
C LEU A 68 -0.88 -8.00 27.66
N ALA A 69 0.42 -8.25 27.79
CA ALA A 69 1.14 -9.34 27.14
C ALA A 69 0.75 -10.72 27.71
#